data_AF-A0A6J7NWP9-F1
#
_entry.id   AF-A0A6J7NWP9-F1
#
_cell.length_a   1.000
_cell.length_b   1.000
_cell.length_c   1.000
_cell.angle_alpha   90.00
_cell.angle_beta   90.00
_cell.angle_gamma   90.00
#
_symmetry.space_group_name_H-M   'P 1'
#
loop_
_entity.id
_entity.type
_entity.pdbx_description
1 polymer ?
#
loop_
_entity_poly.entity_id
_entity_poly.type
_entity_poly.pdbx_seq_one_letter_code
_entity_poly.pdbx_strand_id
1 'polypeptide(L)'
;MDRPAPGFVSLAGGKYTTYRVMAKDAVDLAVLDLRRLVSESVTDKLPLIGADGYFALVQQVPKIAETYSIPEATVTHLLDRYGSLIEEILEIISADKSMAQRLIPDLPYIKAEILHAVTHEGALSVEDVLLRRTRISFEDFYSGSEVAHEVAKIIGAELGWGAKERTASIKSFESLVEKEEESLLELVNS
;
A
#
# COMPACT_ATOMS: atom_id res chain seq x y z
N MET A 1 -16.22 -15.57 16.99
CA MET A 1 -15.00 -16.39 16.93
C MET A 1 -15.28 -17.69 17.63
N ASP A 2 -14.89 -18.80 17.02
CA ASP A 2 -15.23 -20.14 17.48
C ASP A 2 -14.09 -21.14 17.16
N ARG A 3 -14.09 -22.26 17.89
CA ARG A 3 -13.14 -23.37 17.70
C ARG A 3 -13.94 -24.66 17.50
N PRO A 4 -14.49 -24.88 16.29
CA PRO A 4 -15.42 -25.99 16.05
C PRO A 4 -14.75 -27.36 16.04
N ALA A 5 -13.42 -27.44 15.88
CA ALA A 5 -12.65 -28.67 15.95
C ALA A 5 -11.23 -28.42 16.51
N PRO A 6 -10.55 -29.43 17.08
CA PRO A 6 -9.15 -29.33 17.47
C PRO A 6 -8.27 -28.91 16.28
N GLY A 7 -7.41 -27.92 16.49
CA GLY A 7 -6.51 -27.37 15.47
C GLY A 7 -7.15 -26.39 14.50
N PHE A 8 -8.43 -26.04 14.69
CA PHE A 8 -9.14 -25.14 13.78
C PHE A 8 -9.86 -24.01 14.55
N VAL A 9 -9.43 -22.77 14.29
CA VAL A 9 -10.05 -21.55 14.81
C VAL A 9 -10.69 -20.79 13.65
N SER A 10 -11.93 -20.38 13.83
CA SER A 10 -12.69 -19.60 12.85
C SER A 10 -12.98 -18.19 13.38
N LEU A 11 -12.79 -17.21 12.50
CA LEU A 11 -13.09 -15.80 12.73
C LEU A 11 -14.08 -15.36 11.64
N ALA A 12 -15.33 -15.20 12.03
CA ALA A 12 -16.37 -14.64 11.19
C ALA A 12 -16.74 -13.23 11.67
N GLY A 13 -16.86 -12.29 10.72
CA GLY A 13 -17.16 -10.89 10.98
C GLY A 13 -15.94 -10.08 11.44
N GLY A 14 -16.21 -8.97 12.13
CA GLY A 14 -15.20 -8.04 12.63
C GLY A 14 -15.30 -6.66 12.02
N LYS A 15 -14.69 -5.69 12.69
CA LYS A 15 -14.61 -4.30 12.25
C LYS A 15 -13.15 -3.89 12.18
N TYR A 16 -12.83 -2.95 11.29
CA TYR A 16 -11.50 -2.35 11.23
C TYR A 16 -11.04 -1.82 12.60
N THR A 17 -11.94 -1.25 13.41
CA THR A 17 -11.59 -0.73 14.74
C THR A 17 -11.32 -1.81 15.79
N THR A 18 -11.74 -3.06 15.55
CA THR A 18 -11.59 -4.17 16.50
C THR A 18 -10.58 -5.23 16.03
N TYR A 19 -9.94 -5.02 14.88
CA TYR A 19 -9.09 -6.04 14.23
C TYR A 19 -8.01 -6.61 15.17
N ARG A 20 -7.32 -5.76 15.93
CA ARG A 20 -6.22 -6.16 16.80
C ARG A 20 -6.68 -7.06 17.95
N VAL A 21 -7.75 -6.67 18.63
CA VAL A 21 -8.31 -7.48 19.74
C VAL A 21 -8.82 -8.81 19.20
N MET A 22 -9.49 -8.80 18.05
CA MET A 22 -9.93 -10.03 17.42
C MET A 22 -8.75 -10.92 16.99
N ALA A 23 -7.68 -10.35 16.44
CA ALA A 23 -6.48 -11.12 16.09
C ALA A 23 -5.83 -11.74 17.34
N LYS A 24 -5.77 -11.01 18.45
CA LYS A 24 -5.33 -11.55 19.73
C LYS A 24 -6.19 -12.75 20.15
N ASP A 25 -7.52 -12.59 20.17
CA ASP A 25 -8.43 -13.67 20.56
C ASP A 25 -8.26 -14.91 19.67
N ALA A 26 -8.00 -14.73 18.37
CA ALA A 26 -7.76 -15.83 17.43
C ALA A 26 -6.52 -16.63 17.82
N VAL A 27 -5.43 -15.91 18.11
CA VAL A 27 -4.16 -16.52 18.53
C VAL A 27 -4.33 -17.20 19.88
N ASP A 28 -4.98 -16.56 20.85
CA ASP A 28 -5.23 -17.11 22.19
C ASP A 28 -6.03 -18.43 22.13
N LEU A 29 -6.97 -18.56 21.19
CA LEU A 29 -7.67 -19.82 20.94
C LEU A 29 -6.80 -20.86 20.21
N ALA A 30 -6.00 -20.43 19.24
CA ALA A 30 -5.17 -21.33 18.43
C ALA A 30 -4.06 -21.98 19.27
N VAL A 31 -3.50 -21.24 20.25
CA VAL A 31 -2.39 -21.74 21.08
C VAL A 31 -2.81 -22.85 22.03
N LEU A 32 -4.11 -23.01 22.33
CA LEU A 32 -4.63 -24.10 23.17
C LEU A 32 -4.34 -25.50 22.60
N ASP A 33 -4.19 -25.60 21.28
CA ASP A 33 -3.83 -26.85 20.59
C ASP A 33 -2.32 -27.05 20.45
N LEU A 34 -1.50 -26.05 20.83
CA LEU A 34 -0.05 -26.16 20.78
C LEU A 34 0.47 -26.82 22.05
N ARG A 35 1.33 -27.83 21.89
CA ARG A 35 2.04 -28.48 23.01
C ARG A 35 3.23 -27.66 23.51
N ARG A 36 3.07 -26.34 23.68
CA ARG A 36 4.10 -25.43 24.21
C ARG A 36 3.46 -24.25 24.93
N LEU A 37 4.21 -23.67 25.86
CA LEU A 37 3.85 -22.38 26.45
C LEU A 37 4.03 -21.27 25.41
N VAL A 38 3.06 -20.37 25.34
CA VAL A 38 3.09 -19.18 24.48
C VAL A 38 2.93 -17.95 25.36
N SER A 39 3.77 -16.94 25.13
CA SER A 39 3.73 -15.68 25.86
C SER A 39 2.45 -14.89 25.56
N GLU A 40 2.08 -14.00 26.48
CA GLU A 40 0.96 -13.08 26.25
C GLU A 40 1.22 -12.17 25.05
N SER A 41 0.15 -11.83 24.33
CA SER A 41 0.20 -10.88 23.22
C SER A 41 0.57 -9.48 23.71
N VAL A 42 1.59 -8.87 23.10
CA VAL A 42 2.04 -7.49 23.33
C VAL A 42 1.59 -6.52 22.22
N THR A 43 0.66 -6.96 21.38
CA THR A 43 0.22 -6.20 20.19
C THR A 43 -0.45 -4.88 20.51
N ASP A 44 -0.90 -4.67 21.76
CA ASP A 44 -1.42 -3.39 22.25
C ASP A 44 -0.34 -2.31 22.41
N LYS A 45 0.93 -2.72 22.51
CA LYS A 45 2.09 -1.84 22.67
C LYS A 45 3.04 -1.87 21.48
N LEU A 46 2.81 -2.77 20.53
CA LEU A 46 3.63 -2.92 19.34
C LEU A 46 3.21 -1.86 18.30
N PRO A 47 4.09 -0.89 17.95
CA PRO A 47 3.82 0.03 16.86
C PRO A 47 3.69 -0.75 15.55
N LEU A 48 2.82 -0.26 14.65
CA LEU A 48 2.80 -0.76 13.28
C LEU A 48 4.09 -0.37 12.55
N ILE A 49 4.39 -1.11 11.49
CA ILE A 49 5.53 -0.81 10.61
C ILE A 49 5.38 0.63 10.10
N GLY A 50 6.48 1.39 10.10
CA GLY A 50 6.49 2.81 9.73
C GLY A 50 6.11 3.78 10.87
N ALA A 51 5.55 3.32 11.98
CA ALA A 51 5.10 4.23 13.05
C ALA A 51 6.24 4.72 13.97
N ASP A 52 7.29 3.91 14.15
CA ASP A 52 8.37 4.24 15.06
C ASP A 52 9.24 5.39 14.51
N GLY A 53 9.57 6.38 15.34
CA GLY A 53 10.40 7.51 14.91
C GLY A 53 9.71 8.57 14.03
N TYR A 54 8.43 8.43 13.65
CA TYR A 54 7.71 9.39 12.80
C TYR A 54 7.86 10.85 13.26
N PHE A 55 7.61 11.13 14.54
CA PHE A 55 7.68 12.51 15.06
C PHE A 55 9.09 13.13 14.96
N ALA A 56 10.14 12.32 15.06
CA ALA A 56 11.51 12.78 14.88
C ALA A 56 11.83 13.07 13.41
N LEU A 57 11.25 12.30 12.48
CA LEU A 57 11.43 12.51 11.04
C LEU A 57 10.66 13.72 10.52
N VAL A 58 9.47 14.00 11.06
CA VAL A 58 8.70 15.23 10.71
C VAL A 58 9.51 16.49 11.00
N GLN A 59 10.32 16.52 12.05
CA GLN A 59 11.21 17.66 12.35
C GLN A 59 12.39 17.79 11.38
N GLN A 60 12.63 16.79 10.53
CA GLN A 60 13.73 16.73 9.58
C GLN A 60 13.29 17.01 8.14
N VAL A 61 12.02 17.33 7.89
CA VAL A 61 11.48 17.60 6.54
C VAL A 61 12.36 18.55 5.72
N PRO A 62 12.78 19.74 6.21
CA PRO A 62 13.60 20.66 5.42
C PRO A 62 14.96 20.05 5.03
N LYS A 63 15.58 19.32 5.97
CA LYS A 63 16.88 18.67 5.76
C LYS A 63 16.78 17.54 4.73
N ILE A 64 15.72 16.73 4.80
CA ILE A 64 15.48 15.64 3.84
C ILE A 64 15.22 16.24 2.45
N ALA A 65 14.38 17.27 2.35
CA ALA A 65 14.08 17.95 1.09
C ALA A 65 15.36 18.47 0.40
N GLU A 66 16.22 19.16 1.17
CA GLU A 66 17.51 19.63 0.68
C GLU A 66 18.42 18.48 0.22
N THR A 67 18.58 17.45 1.04
CA THR A 67 19.49 16.32 0.79
C THR A 67 19.13 15.56 -0.48
N TYR A 68 17.84 15.33 -0.72
CA TYR A 68 17.37 14.54 -1.86
C TYR A 68 16.97 15.39 -3.06
N SER A 69 17.00 16.73 -2.92
CA SER A 69 16.57 17.69 -3.93
C SER A 69 15.12 17.47 -4.38
N ILE A 70 14.23 17.24 -3.42
CA ILE A 70 12.78 17.08 -3.63
C ILE A 70 12.00 18.12 -2.81
N PRO A 71 10.80 18.55 -3.25
CA PRO A 71 10.01 19.53 -2.51
C PRO A 71 9.66 19.05 -1.10
N GLU A 72 9.63 19.95 -0.11
CA GLU A 72 9.19 19.63 1.25
C GLU A 72 7.79 18.99 1.27
N ALA A 73 6.87 19.46 0.41
CA ALA A 73 5.55 18.87 0.28
C ALA A 73 5.58 17.38 -0.14
N THR A 74 6.54 16.98 -0.98
CA THR A 74 6.75 15.57 -1.34
C THR A 74 7.28 14.79 -0.16
N VAL A 75 8.23 15.34 0.61
CA VAL A 75 8.74 14.68 1.83
C VAL A 75 7.61 14.48 2.84
N THR A 76 6.79 15.50 3.07
CA THR A 76 5.64 15.41 3.98
C THR A 76 4.64 14.35 3.53
N HIS A 77 4.29 14.32 2.23
CA HIS A 77 3.44 13.25 1.67
C HIS A 77 4.01 11.86 1.95
N LEU A 78 5.30 11.66 1.68
CA LEU A 78 5.95 10.37 1.90
C LEU A 78 5.99 9.99 3.39
N LEU A 79 6.24 10.95 4.30
CA LEU A 79 6.18 10.70 5.74
C LEU A 79 4.76 10.35 6.20
N ASP A 80 3.75 11.07 5.74
CA ASP A 80 2.36 10.83 6.14
C ASP A 80 1.83 9.49 5.62
N ARG A 81 2.43 8.96 4.55
CA ARG A 81 2.05 7.68 3.95
C ARG A 81 2.86 6.49 4.47
N TYR A 82 4.19 6.61 4.52
CA TYR A 82 5.10 5.50 4.82
C TYR A 82 5.72 5.60 6.22
N GLY A 83 5.54 6.74 6.90
CA GLY A 83 6.16 7.00 8.18
C GLY A 83 7.68 6.87 8.11
N SER A 84 8.27 6.07 8.99
CA SER A 84 9.70 5.79 8.99
C SER A 84 10.21 4.98 7.81
N LEU A 85 9.32 4.32 7.05
CA LEU A 85 9.70 3.63 5.82
C LEU A 85 10.00 4.60 4.66
N ILE A 86 9.88 5.92 4.88
CA ILE A 86 10.33 6.91 3.91
C ILE A 86 11.79 6.67 3.47
N GLU A 87 12.64 6.13 4.35
CA GLU A 87 14.03 5.83 4.04
C GLU A 87 14.15 4.87 2.84
N GLU A 88 13.28 3.86 2.74
CA GLU A 88 13.23 2.92 1.61
C GLU A 88 12.87 3.64 0.29
N ILE A 89 11.96 4.62 0.34
CA ILE A 89 11.61 5.44 -0.83
C ILE A 89 12.79 6.34 -1.24
N LEU A 90 13.47 6.93 -0.26
CA LEU A 90 14.59 7.82 -0.48
C LEU A 90 15.82 7.08 -1.06
N GLU A 91 16.01 5.80 -0.71
CA GLU A 91 16.99 4.91 -1.32
C GLU A 91 16.70 4.70 -2.81
N ILE A 92 15.45 4.44 -3.17
CA ILE A 92 15.02 4.32 -4.59
C ILE A 92 15.35 5.62 -5.35
N ILE A 93 15.02 6.78 -4.79
CA ILE A 93 15.32 8.10 -5.40
C ILE A 93 16.84 8.33 -5.52
N SER A 94 17.63 7.81 -4.59
CA SER A 94 19.09 7.95 -4.64
C SER A 94 19.71 7.11 -5.75
N ALA A 95 19.18 5.91 -5.97
CA ALA A 95 19.60 5.04 -7.05
C ALA A 95 19.21 5.60 -8.44
N ASP A 96 18.01 6.18 -8.56
CA ASP A 96 17.55 6.84 -9.78
C ASP A 96 16.76 8.12 -9.45
N LYS A 97 17.37 9.28 -9.74
CA LYS A 97 16.77 10.60 -9.49
C LYS A 97 15.48 10.83 -10.27
N SER A 98 15.26 10.13 -11.39
CA SER A 98 14.00 10.21 -12.14
C SER A 98 12.82 9.61 -11.36
N MET A 99 13.08 8.77 -10.35
CA MET A 99 12.04 8.18 -9.51
C MET A 99 11.35 9.19 -8.57
N ALA A 100 11.93 10.38 -8.40
CA ALA A 100 11.30 11.48 -7.68
C ALA A 100 10.20 12.20 -8.49
N GLN A 101 10.02 11.86 -9.77
CA GLN A 101 9.01 12.48 -10.62
C GLN A 101 7.60 12.01 -10.25
N ARG A 102 6.65 12.95 -10.24
CA ARG A 102 5.22 12.66 -10.09
C ARG A 102 4.70 11.84 -11.26
N LEU A 103 3.74 10.96 -11.00
CA LEU A 103 2.99 10.27 -12.05
C LEU A 103 1.95 11.18 -12.69
N ILE A 104 1.18 11.89 -11.86
CA ILE A 104 0.14 12.83 -12.27
C ILE A 104 0.53 14.20 -11.70
N PRO A 105 0.62 15.27 -12.51
CA PRO A 105 1.10 16.57 -12.05
C PRO A 105 0.40 17.09 -10.78
N ASP A 106 -0.92 16.87 -10.70
CA ASP A 106 -1.77 17.40 -9.63
C ASP A 106 -1.90 16.48 -8.40
N LEU A 107 -1.35 15.26 -8.45
CA LEU A 107 -1.34 14.33 -7.31
C LEU A 107 0.07 14.18 -6.73
N PRO A 108 0.21 13.86 -5.44
CA PRO A 108 1.51 13.84 -4.77
C PRO A 108 2.33 12.57 -5.07
N TYR A 109 1.76 11.57 -5.75
CA TYR A 109 2.38 10.27 -5.96
C TYR A 109 3.56 10.31 -6.93
N ILE A 110 4.71 9.77 -6.51
CA ILE A 110 5.94 9.69 -7.31
C ILE A 110 6.24 8.27 -7.79
N LYS A 111 7.06 8.14 -8.84
CA LYS A 111 7.48 6.84 -9.41
C LYS A 111 8.14 5.92 -8.38
N ALA A 112 8.88 6.46 -7.42
CA ALA A 112 9.51 5.68 -6.36
C ALA A 112 8.50 4.88 -5.52
N GLU A 113 7.32 5.43 -5.25
CA GLU A 113 6.24 4.74 -4.53
C GLU A 113 5.71 3.53 -5.31
N ILE A 114 5.68 3.63 -6.64
CA ILE A 114 5.24 2.55 -7.52
C ILE A 114 6.22 1.38 -7.50
N LEU A 115 7.53 1.68 -7.50
CA LEU A 115 8.56 0.65 -7.37
C LEU A 115 8.56 0.05 -5.96
N HIS A 116 8.36 0.87 -4.93
CA HIS A 116 8.25 0.40 -3.54
C HIS A 116 7.07 -0.55 -3.34
N ALA A 117 5.92 -0.23 -3.92
CA ALA A 117 4.72 -1.07 -3.84
C ALA A 117 4.97 -2.53 -4.27
N VAL A 118 5.79 -2.75 -5.31
CA VAL A 118 6.10 -4.09 -5.83
C VAL A 118 7.26 -4.76 -5.10
N THR A 119 8.25 -3.99 -4.65
CA THR A 119 9.47 -4.52 -4.00
C THR A 119 9.30 -4.80 -2.51
N HIS A 120 8.48 -4.00 -1.82
CA HIS A 120 8.35 -4.01 -0.35
C HIS A 120 6.91 -4.31 0.13
N GLU A 121 5.89 -3.93 -0.64
CA GLU A 121 4.48 -4.03 -0.20
C GLU A 121 3.69 -5.17 -0.86
N GLY A 122 4.35 -5.98 -1.69
CA GLY A 122 3.76 -7.18 -2.32
C GLY A 122 2.67 -6.89 -3.36
N ALA A 123 2.71 -5.73 -4.03
CA ALA A 123 1.86 -5.47 -5.18
C ALA A 123 2.23 -6.40 -6.35
N LEU A 124 1.24 -7.04 -6.98
CA LEU A 124 1.46 -7.98 -8.08
C LEU A 124 0.69 -7.59 -9.34
N SER A 125 0.06 -6.42 -9.35
CA SER A 125 -0.77 -5.92 -10.45
C SER A 125 -0.78 -4.40 -10.49
N VAL A 126 -1.11 -3.83 -11.66
CA VAL A 126 -1.42 -2.40 -11.81
C VAL A 126 -2.56 -1.99 -10.85
N GLU A 127 -3.56 -2.87 -10.69
CA GLU A 127 -4.67 -2.69 -9.77
C GLU A 127 -4.21 -2.58 -8.31
N ASP A 128 -3.31 -3.45 -7.85
CA ASP A 128 -2.77 -3.38 -6.49
C ASP A 128 -2.10 -2.04 -6.22
N VAL A 129 -1.36 -1.52 -7.19
CA VAL A 129 -0.70 -0.22 -7.07
C VAL A 129 -1.71 0.92 -7.04
N LEU A 130 -2.59 1.01 -8.05
CA LEU A 130 -3.46 2.18 -8.23
C LEU A 130 -4.61 2.24 -7.21
N LEU A 131 -5.14 1.10 -6.77
CA LEU A 131 -6.29 1.03 -5.86
C LEU A 131 -5.90 0.82 -4.39
N ARG A 132 -4.80 0.11 -4.11
CA ARG A 132 -4.50 -0.37 -2.75
C ARG A 132 -3.25 0.27 -2.14
N ARG A 133 -2.16 0.40 -2.92
CA ARG A 133 -0.89 0.95 -2.44
C ARG A 133 -0.74 2.45 -2.66
N THR A 134 -1.51 3.01 -3.58
CA THR A 134 -1.76 4.45 -3.73
C THR A 134 -3.25 4.74 -3.54
N ARG A 135 -3.67 6.01 -3.58
CA ARG A 135 -5.09 6.36 -3.72
C ARG A 135 -5.39 7.01 -5.07
N ILE A 136 -4.54 6.76 -6.08
CA ILE A 136 -4.68 7.38 -7.39
C ILE A 136 -6.05 7.07 -7.98
N SER A 137 -6.54 5.84 -7.88
CA SER A 137 -7.85 5.48 -8.45
C SER A 137 -9.03 6.22 -7.84
N PHE A 138 -8.88 6.75 -6.63
CA PHE A 138 -9.91 7.47 -5.91
C PHE A 138 -9.76 9.00 -6.05
N GLU A 139 -8.53 9.48 -6.15
CA GLU A 139 -8.21 10.92 -6.16
C GLU A 139 -8.11 11.51 -7.58
N ASP A 140 -7.80 10.68 -8.58
CA ASP A 140 -7.69 11.08 -9.98
C ASP A 140 -9.06 11.06 -10.68
N PHE A 141 -9.31 12.04 -11.54
CA PHE A 141 -10.57 12.14 -12.28
C PHE A 141 -10.77 10.97 -13.26
N TYR A 142 -9.69 10.44 -13.84
CA TYR A 142 -9.70 9.30 -14.75
C TYR A 142 -9.35 7.98 -14.04
N SER A 143 -9.46 7.95 -12.71
CA SER A 143 -9.13 6.81 -11.85
C SER A 143 -7.69 6.30 -12.03
N GLY A 144 -6.77 7.08 -12.58
CA GLY A 144 -5.39 6.66 -12.87
C GLY A 144 -5.20 5.93 -14.20
N SER A 145 -6.22 5.88 -15.06
CA SER A 145 -6.14 5.23 -16.37
C SER A 145 -5.02 5.79 -17.26
N GLU A 146 -4.81 7.10 -17.22
CA GLU A 146 -3.76 7.76 -18.01
C GLU A 146 -2.33 7.32 -17.62
N VAL A 147 -2.13 6.87 -16.38
CA VAL A 147 -0.81 6.44 -15.87
C VAL A 147 -0.64 4.93 -15.77
N ALA A 148 -1.68 4.14 -16.10
CA ALA A 148 -1.65 2.68 -16.02
C ALA A 148 -0.51 2.06 -16.83
N HIS A 149 -0.20 2.61 -18.01
CA HIS A 149 0.92 2.16 -18.84
C HIS A 149 2.30 2.41 -18.19
N GLU A 150 2.51 3.58 -17.58
CA GLU A 150 3.77 3.90 -16.91
C GLU A 150 3.92 3.05 -15.63
N VAL A 151 2.83 2.85 -14.88
CA VAL A 151 2.82 1.94 -13.72
C VAL A 151 3.19 0.52 -14.13
N ALA A 152 2.52 -0.03 -15.16
CA ALA A 152 2.80 -1.36 -15.68
C ALA A 152 4.25 -1.50 -16.18
N LYS A 153 4.83 -0.42 -16.70
CA LYS A 153 6.22 -0.39 -17.12
C LYS A 153 7.19 -0.49 -15.94
N ILE A 154 6.95 0.27 -14.87
CA ILE A 154 7.77 0.26 -13.65
C ILE A 154 7.68 -1.10 -12.97
N ILE A 155 6.48 -1.53 -12.58
CA ILE A 155 6.33 -2.80 -11.85
C ILE A 155 6.65 -4.02 -12.71
N GLY A 156 6.39 -3.94 -14.01
CA GLY A 156 6.67 -5.03 -14.94
C GLY A 156 8.16 -5.26 -15.16
N ALA A 157 9.02 -4.26 -14.94
CA ALA A 157 10.46 -4.47 -14.95
C ALA A 157 10.90 -5.34 -13.75
N GLU A 158 10.34 -5.08 -12.57
CA GLU A 158 10.66 -5.81 -11.35
C GLU A 158 10.04 -7.22 -11.33
N LEU A 159 8.81 -7.37 -11.80
CA LEU A 159 8.10 -8.66 -11.84
C LEU A 159 8.51 -9.58 -13.01
N GLY A 160 9.47 -9.14 -13.83
CA GLY A 160 9.93 -9.91 -15.00
C GLY A 160 8.88 -10.03 -16.11
N TRP A 161 7.98 -9.05 -16.24
CA TRP A 161 6.89 -9.06 -17.20
C TRP A 161 7.32 -8.69 -18.62
N GLY A 162 6.90 -9.52 -19.58
CA GLY A 162 6.89 -9.17 -20.99
C GLY A 162 5.73 -8.24 -21.35
N ALA A 163 5.61 -7.94 -22.66
CA ALA A 163 4.55 -7.07 -23.16
C ALA A 163 3.14 -7.65 -22.89
N LYS A 164 3.00 -8.98 -22.98
CA LYS A 164 1.71 -9.66 -22.79
C LYS A 164 1.21 -9.51 -21.36
N GLU A 165 2.06 -9.72 -20.36
CA GLU A 165 1.70 -9.61 -18.95
C GLU A 165 1.34 -8.16 -18.58
N ARG A 166 2.10 -7.18 -19.08
CA ARG A 166 1.79 -5.74 -18.88
C ARG A 166 0.42 -5.39 -19.44
N THR A 167 0.15 -5.75 -20.69
CA THR A 167 -1.16 -5.50 -21.32
C THR A 167 -2.29 -6.21 -20.59
N ALA A 168 -2.08 -7.44 -20.13
CA ALA A 168 -3.08 -8.17 -19.36
C ALA A 168 -3.40 -7.48 -18.02
N SER A 169 -2.39 -7.00 -17.29
CA SER A 169 -2.59 -6.30 -16.03
C SER A 169 -3.26 -4.93 -16.22
N ILE A 170 -2.91 -4.18 -17.27
CA ILE A 170 -3.57 -2.90 -17.59
C ILE A 170 -5.05 -3.14 -17.90
N LYS A 171 -5.34 -4.09 -18.79
CA LYS A 171 -6.72 -4.42 -19.17
C LYS A 171 -7.58 -4.87 -17.99
N SER A 172 -7.00 -5.64 -17.06
CA SER A 172 -7.71 -6.05 -15.84
C SER A 172 -8.14 -4.85 -15.00
N PHE A 173 -7.25 -3.87 -14.86
CA PHE A 173 -7.52 -2.63 -14.13
C PHE A 173 -8.54 -1.75 -14.87
N GLU A 174 -8.41 -1.54 -16.18
CA GLU A 174 -9.37 -0.77 -16.99
C GLU A 174 -10.79 -1.36 -16.91
N SER A 175 -10.92 -2.69 -17.05
CA SER A 175 -12.22 -3.37 -16.91
C SER A 175 -12.82 -3.30 -15.51
N LEU A 176 -12.03 -2.98 -14.48
CA LEU A 176 -12.55 -2.72 -13.13
C LEU A 176 -13.11 -1.30 -13.06
N VAL A 177 -12.36 -0.31 -13.54
CA VAL A 177 -12.77 1.10 -13.60
C VAL A 177 -14.05 1.26 -14.41
N GLU A 178 -14.14 0.63 -15.59
CA GLU A 178 -15.35 0.64 -16.43
C GLU A 178 -16.59 0.15 -15.66
N LYS A 179 -16.45 -0.94 -14.89
CA LYS A 179 -17.57 -1.47 -14.08
C LYS A 179 -17.95 -0.55 -12.93
N GLU A 180 -16.98 0.11 -12.31
CA GLU A 180 -17.23 1.09 -11.24
C GLU A 180 -17.99 2.29 -11.81
N GLU A 181 -17.58 2.80 -12.96
CA GLU A 181 -18.27 3.90 -13.67
C GLU A 181 -19.69 3.51 -14.10
N GLU A 182 -19.88 2.32 -14.68
CA GLU A 182 -21.20 1.79 -15.02
C GLU A 182 -22.11 1.71 -13.78
N SER A 183 -21.59 1.17 -12.68
CA SER A 183 -22.34 1.06 -11.42
C SER A 183 -22.71 2.43 -10.84
N LEU A 184 -21.82 3.41 -10.93
CA LEU A 184 -22.07 4.78 -10.50
C LEU A 184 -23.15 5.45 -11.37
N LEU A 185 -23.10 5.26 -12.69
CA LEU A 185 -24.11 5.77 -13.60
C LEU A 185 -25.49 5.14 -13.32
N GLU A 186 -25.55 3.84 -13.04
CA GLU A 186 -26.78 3.17 -12.64
C GLU A 186 -27.37 3.76 -11.35
N LEU A 187 -26.54 4.01 -10.34
CA LEU A 187 -26.96 4.61 -9.06
C LEU A 187 -27.42 6.06 -9.20
N VAL A 188 -26.79 6.84 -10.09
CA VAL A 188 -27.18 8.24 -10.33
C VAL A 188 -28.49 8.33 -11.14
N ASN A 189 -28.75 7.33 -11.99
CA ASN A 189 -29.95 7.28 -12.83
C ASN A 189 -31.14 6.55 -12.19
N SER A 190 -30.97 5.94 -11.01
CA SER A 190 -32.02 5.29 -10.21
C SER A 190 -32.67 6.24 -9.21
#